data_AF-C6WUS9-F1
#
_entry.id   AF-C6WUS9-F1
#
_cell.length_a   1.000
_cell.length_b   1.000
_cell.length_c   1.000
_cell.angle_alpha   90.00
_cell.angle_beta   90.00
_cell.angle_gamma   90.00
#
_symmetry.space_group_name_H-M   'P 1'
#
loop_
_entity.id
_entity.type
_entity.pdbx_description
1 polymer ?
#
loop_
_entity_poly.entity_id
_entity_poly.type
_entity_poly.pdbx_seq_one_letter_code
_entity_poly.pdbx_strand_id
1 'polypeptide(L)'
;MDQKHIFDIKAIEPPKHDAWKRMLPLSLLLVAVICVAWYFGWDAKAVTAGILLFGVVSNVFVWIIGLIGLVPVVGPLIVKVLSLSIIWLLNAIGYIVSFVAIKRGYSKDVLTYRGLTIALIIGIIIGYVIGHFL
;
A
#
# COMPACT_ATOMS: atom_id res chain seq x y z
N MET A 1 6.76 -45.75 -26.93
CA MET A 1 6.68 -44.87 -25.75
C MET A 1 6.26 -43.48 -26.22
N ASP A 2 5.20 -42.97 -25.62
CA ASP A 2 4.29 -41.92 -26.13
C ASP A 2 4.88 -40.49 -25.95
N GLN A 3 4.86 -39.67 -27.01
CA GLN A 3 5.42 -38.30 -27.07
C GLN A 3 4.46 -37.21 -26.52
N LYS A 4 3.33 -37.61 -25.92
CA LYS A 4 2.27 -36.69 -25.46
C LYS A 4 2.59 -35.88 -24.19
N HIS A 5 3.72 -36.10 -23.53
CA HIS A 5 4.06 -35.39 -22.29
C HIS A 5 4.85 -34.08 -22.48
N ILE A 6 5.27 -33.73 -23.70
CA ILE A 6 6.07 -32.50 -23.94
C ILE A 6 5.18 -31.27 -24.22
N PHE A 7 3.94 -31.46 -24.65
CA PHE A 7 3.00 -30.38 -24.92
C PHE A 7 1.85 -30.39 -23.90
N ASP A 8 2.08 -29.80 -22.73
CA ASP A 8 1.02 -29.53 -21.76
C ASP A 8 0.18 -28.32 -22.21
N ILE A 9 -0.86 -28.60 -22.99
CA ILE A 9 -1.82 -27.62 -23.52
C ILE A 9 -2.62 -26.96 -22.38
N LYS A 10 -2.56 -27.46 -21.13
CA LYS A 10 -3.28 -26.86 -19.98
C LYS A 10 -2.68 -25.54 -19.49
N ALA A 11 -1.49 -25.16 -19.93
CA ALA A 11 -0.91 -23.84 -19.63
C ALA A 11 -1.61 -22.69 -20.39
N ILE A 12 -2.48 -23.00 -21.36
CA ILE A 12 -3.29 -22.00 -22.06
C ILE A 12 -4.61 -21.86 -21.29
N GLU A 13 -4.57 -21.19 -20.15
CA GLU A 13 -5.80 -20.72 -19.49
C GLU A 13 -6.55 -19.76 -20.44
N PRO A 14 -7.85 -19.94 -20.70
CA PRO A 14 -8.62 -19.00 -21.51
C PRO A 14 -8.58 -17.62 -20.86
N PRO A 15 -8.47 -16.53 -21.65
CA PRO A 15 -8.32 -15.18 -21.12
C PRO A 15 -9.46 -14.89 -20.14
N LYS A 16 -9.11 -14.48 -18.92
CA LYS A 16 -10.07 -14.19 -17.86
C LYS A 16 -10.97 -13.01 -18.28
N HIS A 17 -12.14 -13.33 -18.84
CA HIS A 17 -13.11 -12.39 -19.42
C HIS A 17 -13.60 -11.29 -18.45
N ASP A 18 -13.35 -11.42 -17.15
CA ASP A 18 -13.82 -10.49 -16.12
C ASP A 18 -12.87 -9.29 -15.89
N ALA A 19 -11.73 -9.23 -16.60
CA ALA A 19 -10.81 -8.08 -16.55
C ALA A 19 -11.38 -6.83 -17.26
N TRP A 20 -12.27 -7.03 -18.23
CA TRP A 20 -12.87 -5.96 -19.04
C TRP A 20 -13.61 -4.91 -18.20
N LYS A 21 -14.31 -5.34 -17.14
CA LYS A 21 -15.06 -4.44 -16.24
C LYS A 21 -14.17 -3.45 -15.50
N ARG A 22 -12.89 -3.77 -15.29
CA ARG A 22 -11.91 -2.88 -14.65
C ARG A 22 -11.14 -2.05 -15.66
N MET A 23 -10.88 -2.59 -16.86
CA MET A 23 -10.17 -1.86 -17.93
C MET A 23 -11.03 -0.75 -18.54
N LEU A 24 -12.34 -0.97 -18.66
CA LEU A 24 -13.27 -0.03 -19.27
C LEU A 24 -13.38 1.31 -18.51
N PRO A 25 -13.61 1.37 -17.18
CA PRO A 25 -13.63 2.65 -16.46
C PRO A 25 -12.25 3.33 -16.46
N LEU A 26 -11.15 2.56 -16.44
CA LEU A 26 -9.79 3.12 -16.52
C LEU A 26 -9.56 3.81 -17.87
N SER A 27 -9.98 3.16 -18.97
CA SER A 27 -9.89 3.74 -20.31
C SER A 27 -10.77 4.98 -20.47
N LEU A 28 -11.98 4.97 -19.88
CA LEU A 28 -12.89 6.10 -19.89
C LEU A 28 -12.30 7.31 -19.16
N LEU A 29 -11.65 7.08 -18.02
CA LEU A 29 -10.97 8.11 -17.24
C LEU A 29 -9.79 8.72 -18.02
N LEU A 30 -9.04 7.89 -18.74
CA LEU A 30 -7.93 8.34 -19.59
C LEU A 30 -8.43 9.24 -20.73
N VAL A 31 -9.52 8.85 -21.40
CA VAL A 31 -10.18 9.67 -22.42
C VAL A 31 -10.72 10.99 -21.82
N ALA A 32 -11.29 10.95 -20.62
CA ALA A 32 -11.76 12.15 -19.93
C ALA A 32 -10.62 13.12 -19.63
N VAL A 33 -9.45 12.64 -19.19
CA VAL A 33 -8.25 13.47 -18.96
C VAL A 33 -7.79 14.14 -20.26
N ILE A 34 -7.80 13.42 -21.38
CA ILE A 34 -7.44 13.97 -22.70
C ILE A 34 -8.47 15.04 -23.13
N CYS A 35 -9.76 14.79 -22.90
CA CYS A 35 -10.83 15.73 -23.24
C CYS A 35 -10.75 17.02 -22.41
N VAL A 36 -10.40 16.91 -21.12
CA VAL A 36 -10.14 18.06 -20.23
C VAL A 36 -8.91 18.83 -20.70
N ALA A 37 -7.83 18.15 -21.08
CA ALA A 37 -6.62 18.78 -21.60
C ALA A 37 -6.89 19.57 -22.90
N TRP A 38 -7.75 19.04 -23.78
CA TRP A 38 -8.22 19.75 -24.98
C TRP A 38 -9.11 20.95 -24.64
N TYR A 39 -10.03 20.81 -23.69
CA TYR A 39 -10.91 21.92 -23.27
C TYR A 39 -10.14 23.06 -22.61
N PHE A 40 -9.05 22.76 -21.89
CA PHE A 40 -8.20 23.76 -21.22
C PHE A 40 -7.17 24.43 -22.14
N GLY A 41 -7.09 24.02 -23.41
CA GLY A 41 -6.14 24.59 -24.38
C GLY A 41 -4.67 24.29 -24.06
N TRP A 42 -4.39 23.19 -23.36
CA TRP A 42 -3.00 22.81 -23.08
C TRP A 42 -2.27 22.47 -24.38
N ASP A 43 -1.09 23.05 -24.55
CA ASP A 43 -0.23 22.84 -25.70
C ASP A 43 0.01 21.34 -25.90
N ALA A 44 -0.28 20.83 -27.11
CA ALA A 44 -0.24 19.39 -27.39
C ALA A 44 1.12 18.78 -27.01
N LYS A 45 2.20 19.54 -27.16
CA LYS A 45 3.56 19.16 -26.75
C LYS A 45 3.68 18.92 -25.24
N ALA A 46 3.06 19.75 -24.40
CA ALA A 46 3.10 19.61 -22.94
C ALA A 46 2.32 18.38 -22.48
N VAL A 47 1.15 18.13 -23.08
CA VAL A 47 0.33 16.94 -22.78
C VAL A 47 1.06 15.67 -23.20
N THR A 48 1.61 15.63 -24.42
CA THR A 48 2.37 14.48 -24.91
C THR A 48 3.63 14.23 -24.08
N ALA A 49 4.37 15.29 -23.70
CA ALA A 49 5.52 15.17 -22.81
C ALA A 49 5.13 14.63 -21.43
N GLY A 50 4.00 15.08 -20.86
CA GLY A 50 3.47 14.58 -19.60
C GLY A 50 3.10 13.10 -19.65
N ILE A 51 2.40 12.67 -20.71
CA ILE A 51 2.04 11.26 -20.92
C ILE A 51 3.28 10.39 -21.13
N LEU A 52 4.27 10.87 -21.91
CA LEU A 52 5.54 10.18 -22.11
C LEU A 52 6.32 10.03 -20.81
N LEU A 53 6.45 11.11 -20.02
CA LEU A 53 7.09 11.06 -18.71
C LEU A 53 6.39 10.07 -17.79
N PHE A 54 5.06 10.13 -17.71
CA PHE A 54 4.29 9.23 -16.87
C PHE A 54 4.44 7.76 -17.32
N GLY A 55 4.44 7.51 -18.63
CA GLY A 55 4.66 6.19 -19.21
C GLY A 55 6.04 5.63 -18.92
N VAL A 56 7.10 6.44 -19.09
CA VAL A 56 8.49 6.04 -18.81
C VAL A 56 8.67 5.75 -17.33
N VAL A 57 8.19 6.63 -16.44
CA VAL A 57 8.25 6.41 -14.99
C VAL A 57 7.52 5.13 -14.61
N SER A 58 6.30 4.92 -15.11
CA SER A 58 5.52 3.71 -14.85
C SER A 58 6.26 2.45 -15.31
N ASN A 59 6.92 2.50 -16.48
CA ASN A 59 7.69 1.36 -17.00
C ASN A 59 8.92 1.05 -16.13
N VAL A 60 9.64 2.08 -15.67
CA VAL A 60 10.75 1.91 -14.71
C VAL A 60 10.28 1.24 -13.42
N PHE A 61 9.12 1.63 -12.90
CA PHE A 61 8.51 0.97 -11.73
C PHE A 61 8.21 -0.51 -11.97
N VAL A 62 7.62 -0.84 -13.12
CA VAL A 62 7.37 -2.24 -13.50
C VAL A 62 8.66 -3.03 -13.61
N TRP A 63 9.71 -2.45 -14.18
CA TRP A 63 11.03 -3.06 -14.27
C TRP A 63 11.63 -3.36 -12.90
N ILE A 64 11.60 -2.38 -11.99
CA ILE A 64 12.10 -2.53 -10.62
C ILE A 64 11.33 -3.65 -9.88
N ILE A 65 10.00 -3.64 -9.94
CA ILE A 65 9.15 -4.67 -9.31
C ILE A 65 9.40 -6.05 -9.94
N GLY A 66 9.58 -6.12 -11.26
CA GLY A 66 9.94 -7.36 -11.95
C GLY A 66 11.30 -7.91 -11.52
N LEU A 67 12.30 -7.04 -11.38
CA LEU A 67 13.65 -7.39 -10.92
C LEU A 67 13.64 -7.92 -9.48
N ILE A 68 12.85 -7.26 -8.63
CA ILE A 68 12.55 -7.69 -7.26
C ILE A 68 11.87 -9.06 -7.25
N GLY A 69 10.88 -9.28 -8.12
CA GLY A 69 10.10 -10.51 -8.21
C GLY A 69 10.93 -11.71 -8.68
N LEU A 70 11.99 -11.48 -9.47
CA LEU A 70 12.93 -12.52 -9.89
C LEU A 70 13.70 -13.12 -8.71
N VAL A 71 13.92 -12.34 -7.65
CA VAL A 71 14.64 -12.78 -6.45
C VAL A 71 13.63 -13.16 -5.35
N PRO A 72 13.37 -14.46 -5.11
CA PRO A 72 12.29 -14.92 -4.22
C PRO A 72 12.47 -14.48 -2.75
N VAL A 73 13.68 -14.09 -2.35
CA VAL A 73 13.99 -13.58 -1.01
C VAL A 73 13.57 -12.11 -0.83
N VAL A 74 13.54 -11.32 -1.90
CA VAL A 74 13.30 -9.87 -1.83
C VAL A 74 11.81 -9.57 -1.64
N GLY A 75 10.92 -10.41 -2.18
CA GLY A 75 9.47 -10.29 -2.00
C GLY A 75 9.06 -10.21 -0.53
N PRO A 76 9.39 -11.21 0.32
CA PRO A 76 9.10 -11.16 1.76
C PRO A 76 9.76 -9.99 2.49
N LEU A 77 10.95 -9.57 2.09
CA LEU A 77 11.66 -8.44 2.71
C LEU A 77 10.94 -7.11 2.46
N ILE A 78 10.46 -6.86 1.24
CA ILE A 78 9.74 -5.63 0.90
C ILE A 78 8.42 -5.53 1.65
N VAL A 79 7.68 -6.63 1.76
CA VAL A 79 6.43 -6.67 2.55
C VAL A 79 6.73 -6.31 4.01
N LYS A 80 7.80 -6.87 4.59
CA LYS A 80 8.22 -6.54 5.96
C LYS A 80 8.58 -5.07 6.12
N VAL A 81 9.35 -4.49 5.20
CA VAL A 81 9.77 -3.08 5.26
C VAL A 81 8.56 -2.15 5.10
N LEU A 82 7.71 -2.38 4.10
CA LEU A 82 6.51 -1.57 3.88
C LEU A 82 5.54 -1.66 5.06
N SER A 83 5.31 -2.86 5.60
CA SER A 83 4.48 -3.02 6.80
C SER A 83 5.06 -2.26 7.99
N LEU A 84 6.38 -2.30 8.21
CA LEU A 84 7.02 -1.54 9.29
C LEU A 84 6.86 -0.03 9.11
N SER A 85 7.04 0.47 7.88
CA SER A 85 6.86 1.89 7.54
C SER A 85 5.43 2.36 7.79
N ILE A 86 4.43 1.57 7.41
CA ILE A 86 3.01 1.90 7.62
C ILE A 86 2.67 1.93 9.11
N ILE A 87 3.19 0.99 9.90
CA ILE A 87 3.01 0.98 11.36
C ILE A 87 3.60 2.24 12.00
N TRP A 88 4.80 2.64 11.60
CA TRP A 88 5.42 3.88 12.09
C TRP A 88 4.62 5.12 11.69
N LEU A 89 4.10 5.17 10.47
CA LEU A 89 3.27 6.28 9.99
C LEU A 89 1.97 6.38 10.82
N LEU A 90 1.30 5.26 11.04
CA LEU A 90 0.08 5.20 11.84
C LEU A 90 0.34 5.60 13.30
N ASN A 91 1.50 5.22 13.84
CA ASN A 91 1.94 5.61 15.17
C ASN A 91 2.17 7.13 15.27
N ALA A 92 2.87 7.72 14.30
CA ALA A 92 3.05 9.17 14.22
C ALA A 92 1.72 9.92 14.14
N ILE A 93 0.77 9.45 13.33
CA ILE A 93 -0.59 9.98 13.28
C ILE A 93 -1.27 9.86 14.64
N GLY A 94 -1.12 8.71 15.31
CA GLY A 94 -1.62 8.47 16.65
C GLY A 94 -1.09 9.48 17.68
N TYR A 95 0.18 9.88 17.59
CA TYR A 95 0.77 10.92 18.43
C TYR A 95 0.26 12.32 18.07
N ILE A 96 0.14 12.65 16.79
CA ILE A 96 -0.40 13.95 16.35
C ILE A 96 -1.84 14.12 16.83
N VAL A 97 -2.68 13.09 16.66
CA VAL A 97 -4.07 13.11 17.13
C VAL A 97 -4.12 13.25 18.66
N SER A 98 -3.28 12.51 19.40
CA SER A 98 -3.18 12.66 20.86
C SER A 98 -2.74 14.06 21.28
N PHE A 99 -1.75 14.64 20.60
CA PHE A 99 -1.28 16.00 20.88
C PHE A 99 -2.38 17.04 20.63
N VAL A 100 -3.12 16.91 19.54
CA VAL A 100 -4.27 17.79 19.22
C VAL A 100 -5.40 17.63 20.24
N ALA A 101 -5.69 16.40 20.68
CA ALA A 101 -6.72 16.14 21.68
C ALA A 101 -6.37 16.72 23.06
N ILE A 102 -5.09 16.64 23.47
CA ILE A 102 -4.58 17.30 24.68
C ILE A 102 -4.72 18.82 24.55
N LYS A 103 -4.34 19.39 23.40
CA LYS A 103 -4.43 20.84 23.14
C LYS A 103 -5.88 21.36 23.10
N ARG A 104 -6.85 20.52 22.73
CA ARG A 104 -8.28 20.86 22.67
C ARG A 104 -9.05 20.62 23.97
N GLY A 105 -8.40 20.21 25.06
CA GLY A 105 -9.06 20.00 26.36
C GLY A 105 -9.81 18.68 26.50
N TYR A 106 -9.82 17.82 25.47
CA TYR A 106 -10.31 16.43 25.54
C TYR A 106 -9.26 15.46 26.11
N SER A 107 -8.33 15.98 26.91
CA SER A 107 -7.25 15.23 27.56
C SER A 107 -7.76 14.07 28.42
N LYS A 108 -9.01 14.13 28.89
CA LYS A 108 -9.60 13.11 29.75
C LYS A 108 -9.92 11.82 28.98
N ASP A 109 -10.49 11.84 27.79
CA ASP A 109 -10.92 10.60 27.11
C ASP A 109 -9.77 9.81 26.47
N VAL A 110 -8.95 10.46 25.65
CA VAL A 110 -7.86 9.76 24.93
C VAL A 110 -6.74 9.26 25.85
N LEU A 111 -6.48 9.97 26.95
CA LEU A 111 -5.51 9.57 27.96
C LEU A 111 -6.10 8.53 28.92
N THR A 112 -7.42 8.53 29.14
CA THR A 112 -8.07 7.49 29.95
C THR A 112 -8.00 6.16 29.23
N TYR A 113 -8.37 6.01 27.96
CA TYR A 113 -8.32 4.68 27.33
C TYR A 113 -6.89 4.17 27.11
N ARG A 114 -5.98 4.99 26.55
CA ARG A 114 -4.59 4.57 26.30
C ARG A 114 -3.76 4.47 27.59
N GLY A 115 -3.91 5.44 28.49
CA GLY A 115 -3.24 5.46 29.78
C GLY A 115 -3.74 4.36 30.71
N LEU A 116 -5.03 4.00 30.67
CA LEU A 116 -5.57 2.86 31.44
C LEU A 116 -4.99 1.54 30.95
N THR A 117 -4.90 1.31 29.64
CA THR A 117 -4.27 0.09 29.12
C THR A 117 -2.79 0.03 29.49
N ILE A 118 -2.05 1.14 29.40
CA ILE A 118 -0.63 1.20 29.80
C ILE A 118 -0.48 0.97 31.32
N ALA A 119 -1.30 1.60 32.15
CA ALA A 119 -1.27 1.44 33.60
C ALA A 119 -1.64 0.00 34.02
N LEU A 120 -2.63 -0.61 33.36
CA LEU A 120 -3.01 -2.01 33.58
C LEU A 120 -1.87 -2.96 33.23
N ILE A 121 -1.23 -2.78 32.06
CA ILE A 121 -0.08 -3.60 31.64
C ILE A 121 1.07 -3.46 32.64
N ILE A 122 1.41 -2.22 33.05
CA ILE A 122 2.45 -1.98 34.05
C ILE A 122 2.10 -2.64 35.39
N GLY A 123 0.85 -2.51 35.85
CA GLY A 123 0.38 -3.14 37.09
C GLY A 123 0.47 -4.67 37.06
N ILE A 124 0.10 -5.30 35.94
CA ILE A 124 0.23 -6.76 35.76
C ILE A 124 1.70 -7.18 35.77
N ILE A 125 2.57 -6.44 35.09
CA ILE A 125 4.02 -6.73 35.06
C ILE A 125 4.62 -6.60 36.47
N ILE A 126 4.33 -5.52 37.19
CA ILE A 126 4.82 -5.30 38.56
C ILE A 126 4.29 -6.40 39.50
N GLY A 127 3.00 -6.73 39.41
CA GLY A 127 2.38 -7.78 40.22
C GLY A 127 2.99 -9.16 39.95
N TYR A 128 3.28 -9.49 38.69
CA TYR A 128 3.96 -10.72 38.31
C TYR A 128 5.39 -10.78 38.87
N VAL A 129 6.16 -9.70 38.72
CA VAL A 129 7.53 -9.63 39.24
C VAL A 129 7.53 -9.80 40.75
N ILE A 130 6.69 -9.06 41.49
CA ILE A 130 6.60 -9.16 42.95
C ILE A 130 6.16 -10.56 43.36
N GLY A 131 5.13 -11.13 42.72
CA GLY A 131 4.62 -12.47 43.03
C GLY A 131 5.54 -13.62 42.60
N HIS A 132 6.51 -13.37 41.72
CA HIS A 132 7.53 -14.34 41.33
C HIS A 132 8.74 -14.33 42.29
N PHE A 133 9.03 -13.17 42.90
CA PHE A 133 10.13 -13.00 43.85
C PHE A 133 9.73 -13.22 45.32
N LEU A 134 8.44 -13.34 45.61
CA LEU A 134 7.90 -13.79 46.91
C LEU A 134 7.69 -15.31 46.90
#